data_AF-A0A2V5MZZ4-F1
#
_entry.id   AF-A0A2V5MZZ4-F1
#
_cell.length_a   1.000
_cell.length_b   1.000
_cell.length_c   1.000
_cell.angle_alpha   90.00
_cell.angle_beta   90.00
_cell.angle_gamma   90.00
#
_symmetry.space_group_name_H-M   'P 1'
#
loop_
_entity.id
_entity.type
_entity.pdbx_description
1 polymer ?
#
loop_
_entity_poly.entity_id
_entity_poly.type
_entity_poly.pdbx_seq_one_letter_code
_entity_poly.pdbx_strand_id
1 'polypeptide(L)'
;IVAHHSVLVVEVFGAIGKTRVDTEFSYGDNEQPIVREQLDIRKNLAKLNKLEAYHDALERRDDSQQMFTLGMMDLPDKAKSENLYWEISRAVVESFKGQAYVPEEIRKLEDSLADQYLCNFSVFQSLLDHWALGQLFPIMPISRLDERPTREGTLVDITCDSDGQINTYYLGFFLMGAYQDIMGDLHNLFGRVNEVHVFLDPDEPAGYYIEEIIEGSTIVQTLASVQYDENELKRQMKAQIDDAIKSDRMKPSEAMRLLDDYERGLKAYTYLSF
;
A
#
# COMPACT_ATOMS: atom_id res chain seq x y z
N ILE A 1 30.73 1.81 -8.06
CA ILE A 1 30.83 0.85 -9.19
C ILE A 1 29.52 0.07 -9.32
N VAL A 2 29.06 -0.58 -8.26
CA VAL A 2 27.86 -1.46 -8.34
C VAL A 2 26.52 -0.77 -8.12
N ALA A 3 26.43 0.46 -7.59
CA ALA A 3 25.11 1.03 -7.28
C ALA A 3 24.10 1.07 -8.47
N HIS A 4 24.55 1.48 -9.67
CA HIS A 4 23.65 1.79 -10.79
C HIS A 4 23.23 0.59 -11.65
N HIS A 5 23.83 -0.59 -11.45
CA HIS A 5 23.62 -1.72 -12.37
C HIS A 5 22.32 -2.49 -12.16
N SER A 6 21.60 -2.21 -11.07
CA SER A 6 20.35 -2.88 -10.70
C SER A 6 19.24 -1.87 -10.45
N VAL A 7 18.04 -2.24 -10.90
CA VAL A 7 16.77 -1.50 -10.73
C VAL A 7 15.72 -2.50 -10.28
N LEU A 8 15.06 -2.21 -9.17
CA LEU A 8 13.90 -3.00 -8.72
C LEU A 8 12.64 -2.42 -9.37
N VAL A 9 11.95 -3.24 -10.15
CA VAL A 9 10.67 -2.86 -10.77
C VAL A 9 9.53 -3.45 -9.95
N VAL A 10 8.60 -2.60 -9.53
CA VAL A 10 7.49 -2.97 -8.66
C VAL A 10 6.17 -2.55 -9.29
N GLU A 11 5.17 -3.41 -9.19
CA GLU A 11 3.79 -3.10 -9.56
C GLU A 11 3.08 -2.38 -8.42
N VAL A 12 2.45 -1.25 -8.74
CA VAL A 12 1.46 -0.58 -7.91
C VAL A 12 0.10 -1.14 -8.29
N PHE A 13 -0.52 -1.89 -7.39
CA PHE A 13 -1.79 -2.60 -7.65
C PHE A 13 -2.99 -1.94 -6.98
N GLY A 14 -2.77 -0.90 -6.17
CA GLY A 14 -3.84 -0.20 -5.47
C GLY A 14 -3.42 1.17 -4.98
N ALA A 15 -4.40 2.01 -4.66
CA ALA A 15 -4.19 3.29 -4.03
C ALA A 15 -5.26 3.55 -2.96
N ILE A 16 -4.85 4.03 -1.80
CA ILE A 16 -5.72 4.42 -0.70
C ILE A 16 -5.66 5.93 -0.56
N GLY A 17 -6.74 6.59 -0.95
CA GLY A 17 -6.91 8.03 -0.73
C GLY A 17 -7.59 8.34 0.59
N LYS A 18 -7.16 9.41 1.26
CA LYS A 18 -7.75 9.89 2.53
C LYS A 18 -9.18 10.41 2.37
N THR A 19 -9.53 10.91 1.19
CA THR A 19 -10.87 11.41 0.87
C THR A 19 -11.34 10.68 -0.37
N ARG A 20 -12.13 9.63 -0.17
CA ARG A 20 -12.80 8.88 -1.25
C ARG A 20 -13.88 9.79 -1.83
N VAL A 21 -13.69 10.23 -3.07
CA VAL A 21 -14.60 11.13 -3.80
C VAL A 21 -16.03 10.59 -3.85
N ASP A 22 -16.21 9.27 -3.76
CA ASP A 22 -17.51 8.60 -3.85
C ASP A 22 -18.25 8.47 -2.51
N THR A 23 -17.74 9.04 -1.40
CA THR A 23 -18.40 8.96 -0.09
C THR A 23 -19.32 10.16 0.11
N GLU A 24 -20.50 10.13 -0.49
CA GLU A 24 -21.52 11.16 -0.26
C GLU A 24 -22.22 10.94 1.09
N PHE A 25 -21.83 11.71 2.10
CA PHE A 25 -22.59 11.77 3.34
C PHE A 25 -23.80 12.69 3.16
N SER A 26 -24.98 12.19 3.51
CA SER A 26 -26.16 13.04 3.70
C SER A 26 -26.10 13.69 5.09
N TYR A 27 -26.19 15.01 5.13
CA TYR A 27 -26.28 15.79 6.36
C TYR A 27 -27.73 16.20 6.61
N GLY A 28 -28.28 15.82 7.77
CA GLY A 28 -29.65 16.16 8.16
C GLY A 28 -29.72 17.41 9.07
N ASP A 29 -30.93 17.74 9.52
CA ASP A 29 -31.14 18.83 10.48
C ASP A 29 -30.74 18.46 11.91
N ASN A 30 -30.60 17.15 12.20
CA ASN A 30 -30.29 16.63 13.53
C ASN A 30 -28.87 16.05 13.66
N GLU A 31 -27.88 16.67 13.02
CA GLU A 31 -26.47 16.27 13.18
C GLU A 31 -25.95 16.57 14.59
N GLN A 32 -24.94 15.83 15.04
CA GLN A 32 -24.20 16.17 16.26
C GLN A 32 -23.61 17.59 16.17
N PRO A 33 -23.50 18.34 17.29
CA PRO A 33 -22.94 19.70 17.29
C PRO A 33 -21.59 19.82 16.58
N ILE A 34 -20.66 18.88 16.84
CA ILE A 34 -19.33 18.85 16.22
C ILE A 34 -19.39 18.78 14.69
N VAL A 35 -20.30 17.96 14.15
CA VAL A 35 -20.47 17.81 12.70
C VAL A 35 -21.04 19.10 12.10
N ARG A 36 -21.95 19.79 12.80
CA ARG A 36 -22.48 21.10 12.35
C ARG A 36 -21.40 22.18 12.33
N GLU A 37 -20.57 22.24 13.36
CA GLU A 37 -19.45 23.19 13.43
C GLU A 37 -18.46 22.98 12.28
N GLN A 38 -18.09 21.72 11.99
CA GLN A 38 -17.23 21.41 10.85
C GLN A 38 -17.90 21.74 9.49
N LEU A 39 -19.21 21.53 9.36
CA LEU A 39 -19.96 21.96 8.18
C LEU A 39 -19.92 23.48 7.98
N ASP A 40 -19.99 24.25 9.07
CA ASP A 40 -19.92 25.70 9.03
C ASP A 40 -18.52 26.20 8.68
N ILE A 41 -17.47 25.55 9.20
CA ILE A 41 -16.07 25.80 8.79
C ILE A 41 -15.93 25.54 7.28
N ARG A 42 -16.38 24.37 6.79
CA ARG A 42 -16.31 24.00 5.37
C ARG A 42 -17.02 25.03 4.48
N LYS A 43 -18.23 25.48 4.85
CA LYS A 43 -19.01 26.48 4.09
C LYS A 43 -18.34 27.86 4.08
N ASN A 44 -17.75 28.27 5.20
CA ASN A 44 -17.17 29.61 5.36
C ASN A 44 -15.66 29.66 5.11
N LEU A 45 -15.04 28.55 4.69
CA LEU A 45 -13.59 28.44 4.51
C LEU A 45 -12.98 29.55 3.65
N ALA A 46 -13.71 30.05 2.65
CA ALA A 46 -13.26 31.16 1.79
C ALA A 46 -13.08 32.50 2.53
N LYS A 47 -13.81 32.71 3.62
CA LYS A 47 -13.81 33.95 4.42
C LYS A 47 -12.94 33.85 5.67
N LEU A 48 -12.71 32.63 6.15
CA LEU A 48 -11.92 32.36 7.35
C LEU A 48 -10.41 32.43 7.07
N ASN A 49 -9.65 32.67 8.13
CA ASN A 49 -8.21 32.42 8.09
C ASN A 49 -7.98 30.91 7.89
N LYS A 50 -7.17 30.55 6.90
CA LYS A 50 -6.95 29.15 6.49
C LYS A 50 -6.25 28.32 7.57
N LEU A 51 -5.34 28.93 8.33
CA LEU A 51 -4.66 28.25 9.43
C LEU A 51 -5.60 28.05 10.61
N GLU A 52 -6.38 29.06 10.95
CA GLU A 52 -7.40 28.99 12.00
C GLU A 52 -8.44 27.91 11.68
N ALA A 53 -8.98 27.92 10.46
CA ALA A 53 -9.92 26.90 10.00
C ALA A 53 -9.36 25.48 10.05
N TYR A 54 -8.05 25.31 9.81
CA TYR A 54 -7.39 24.02 9.95
C TYR A 54 -7.26 23.60 11.43
N HIS A 55 -6.83 24.50 12.31
CA HIS A 55 -6.72 24.22 13.74
C HIS A 55 -8.08 23.92 14.37
N ASP A 56 -9.12 24.67 14.01
CA ASP A 56 -10.50 24.42 14.45
C ASP A 56 -10.99 23.04 13.97
N ALA A 57 -10.74 22.69 12.70
CA ALA A 57 -11.12 21.40 12.16
C ALA A 57 -10.36 20.23 12.85
N LEU A 58 -9.07 20.44 13.16
CA LEU A 58 -8.23 19.48 13.87
C LEU A 58 -8.74 19.24 15.29
N GLU A 59 -9.04 20.32 16.03
CA GLU A 59 -9.61 20.24 17.38
C GLU A 59 -10.93 19.47 17.36
N ARG A 60 -11.85 19.80 16.43
CA ARG A 60 -13.13 19.09 16.28
C ARG A 60 -12.97 17.60 15.95
N ARG A 61 -11.97 17.23 15.15
CA ARG A 61 -11.66 15.83 14.86
C ARG A 61 -11.21 15.11 16.13
N ASP A 62 -10.33 15.73 16.92
CA ASP A 62 -9.83 15.13 18.16
C ASP A 62 -10.93 15.01 19.21
N ASP A 63 -11.81 16.02 19.32
CA ASP A 63 -13.03 15.97 20.15
C ASP A 63 -13.94 14.82 19.72
N SER A 64 -14.18 14.65 18.41
CA SER A 64 -15.00 13.56 17.87
C SER A 64 -14.44 12.17 18.23
N GLN A 65 -13.12 12.02 18.19
CA GLN A 65 -12.43 10.78 18.55
C GLN A 65 -12.55 10.50 20.05
N GLN A 66 -12.44 11.52 20.90
CA GLN A 66 -12.65 11.38 22.34
C GLN A 66 -14.10 11.01 22.67
N MET A 67 -15.08 11.68 22.07
CA MET A 67 -16.49 11.38 22.25
C MET A 67 -16.82 9.95 21.85
N PHE A 68 -16.28 9.47 20.72
CA PHE A 68 -16.46 8.09 20.29
C PHE A 68 -15.87 7.08 21.28
N THR A 69 -14.63 7.33 21.74
CA THR A 69 -13.97 6.46 22.74
C THR A 69 -14.76 6.37 24.05
N LEU A 70 -15.41 7.46 24.46
CA LEU A 70 -16.25 7.53 25.66
C LEU A 70 -17.68 6.99 25.44
N GLY A 71 -18.03 6.55 24.23
CA GLY A 71 -19.38 6.07 23.90
C GLY A 71 -20.44 7.17 23.78
N MET A 72 -20.02 8.42 23.58
CA MET A 72 -20.90 9.60 23.43
C MET A 72 -21.18 9.96 21.96
N MET A 73 -20.57 9.24 21.01
CA MET A 73 -20.74 9.44 19.57
C MET A 73 -20.78 8.09 18.87
N ASP A 74 -21.71 7.93 17.94
CA ASP A 74 -21.84 6.71 17.14
C ASP A 74 -20.89 6.72 15.94
N LEU A 75 -20.62 5.53 15.39
CA LEU A 75 -19.73 5.35 14.24
C LEU A 75 -20.10 6.21 13.01
N PRO A 76 -21.39 6.37 12.63
CA PRO A 76 -21.74 7.22 11.48
C PRO A 76 -21.39 8.70 11.67
N ASP A 77 -21.58 9.23 12.88
CA ASP A 77 -21.26 10.64 13.17
C ASP A 77 -19.74 10.86 13.25
N LYS A 78 -19.01 9.89 13.81
CA LYS A 78 -17.54 9.87 13.75
C LYS A 78 -17.04 9.86 12.30
N ALA A 79 -17.61 8.99 11.46
CA ALA A 79 -17.22 8.89 10.05
C ALA A 79 -17.48 10.20 9.28
N LYS A 80 -18.61 10.88 9.53
CA LYS A 80 -18.90 12.21 8.98
C LYS A 80 -17.85 13.24 9.44
N SER A 81 -17.49 13.23 10.72
CA SER A 81 -16.54 14.18 11.28
C SER A 81 -15.14 14.00 10.72
N GLU A 82 -14.65 12.75 10.63
CA GLU A 82 -13.37 12.44 10.01
C GLU A 82 -13.34 12.83 8.53
N ASN A 83 -14.40 12.55 7.77
CA ASN A 83 -14.48 12.94 6.37
C ASN A 83 -14.45 14.48 6.19
N LEU A 84 -15.23 15.21 7.00
CA LEU A 84 -15.23 16.68 6.95
C LEU A 84 -13.85 17.27 7.28
N TYR A 85 -13.14 16.71 8.27
CA TYR A 85 -11.78 17.12 8.58
C TYR A 85 -10.85 16.98 7.36
N TRP A 86 -10.90 15.85 6.65
CA TRP A 86 -10.06 15.63 5.47
C TRP A 86 -10.45 16.53 4.30
N GLU A 87 -11.74 16.79 4.08
CA GLU A 87 -12.21 17.74 3.07
C GLU A 87 -11.73 19.17 3.34
N ILE A 88 -11.86 19.64 4.58
CA ILE A 88 -11.39 20.97 5.01
C ILE A 88 -9.87 21.05 4.84
N SER A 89 -9.15 20.04 5.32
CA SER A 89 -7.69 19.96 5.22
C SER A 89 -7.20 20.04 3.78
N ARG A 90 -7.83 19.30 2.86
CA ARG A 90 -7.53 19.34 1.43
C ARG A 90 -7.74 20.74 0.86
N ALA A 91 -8.88 21.38 1.18
CA ALA A 91 -9.18 22.72 0.70
C ALA A 91 -8.24 23.79 1.29
N VAL A 92 -7.75 23.60 2.52
CA VAL A 92 -6.70 24.44 3.13
C VAL A 92 -5.40 24.29 2.37
N VAL A 93 -4.88 23.07 2.16
CA VAL A 93 -3.63 22.84 1.41
C VAL A 93 -3.71 23.45 0.00
N GLU A 94 -4.83 23.22 -0.70
CA GLU A 94 -5.04 23.78 -2.05
C GLU A 94 -4.97 25.32 -2.05
N SER A 95 -5.43 25.98 -0.99
CA SER A 95 -5.36 27.45 -0.87
C SER A 95 -3.95 27.99 -0.67
N PHE A 96 -2.99 27.16 -0.23
CA PHE A 96 -1.58 27.52 -0.08
C PHE A 96 -0.73 27.16 -1.30
N LYS A 97 -1.25 26.39 -2.27
CA LYS A 97 -0.50 26.06 -3.49
C LYS A 97 -0.14 27.32 -4.29
N GLY A 98 1.12 27.42 -4.69
CA GLY A 98 1.64 28.55 -5.47
C GLY A 98 1.96 29.81 -4.66
N GLN A 99 1.80 29.79 -3.33
CA GLN A 99 2.26 30.88 -2.47
C GLN A 99 3.78 30.81 -2.28
N ALA A 100 4.42 31.97 -2.10
CA ALA A 100 5.87 32.07 -1.88
C ALA A 100 6.31 31.47 -0.52
N TYR A 101 5.40 31.41 0.44
CA TYR A 101 5.62 30.87 1.76
C TYR A 101 4.48 29.94 2.15
N VAL A 102 4.81 28.69 2.48
CA VAL A 102 3.86 27.70 3.00
C VAL A 102 4.32 27.33 4.42
N PRO A 103 3.47 27.52 5.45
CA PRO A 103 3.80 27.14 6.82
C PRO A 103 4.17 25.65 6.93
N GLU A 104 5.08 25.31 7.85
CA GLU A 104 5.56 23.92 8.03
C GLU A 104 4.42 22.94 8.37
N GLU A 105 3.44 23.38 9.15
CA GLU A 105 2.26 22.57 9.49
C GLU A 105 1.42 22.21 8.26
N ILE A 106 1.30 23.12 7.30
CA ILE A 106 0.57 22.86 6.05
C ILE A 106 1.36 21.91 5.14
N ARG A 107 2.69 21.99 5.14
CA ARG A 107 3.53 21.00 4.44
C ARG A 107 3.35 19.59 5.01
N LYS A 108 3.39 19.47 6.35
CA LYS A 108 3.12 18.18 7.02
C LYS A 108 1.70 17.67 6.75
N LEU A 109 0.73 18.58 6.66
CA LEU A 109 -0.64 18.24 6.30
C LEU A 109 -0.74 17.73 4.85
N GLU A 110 -0.05 18.37 3.90
CA GLU A 110 0.05 17.92 2.51
C GLU A 110 0.65 16.50 2.43
N ASP A 111 1.74 16.25 3.16
CA ASP A 111 2.32 14.90 3.26
C ASP A 111 1.31 13.88 3.82
N SER A 112 0.51 14.27 4.82
CA SER A 112 -0.50 13.40 5.43
C SER A 112 -1.73 13.13 4.53
N LEU A 113 -1.99 14.03 3.57
CA LEU A 113 -3.06 13.94 2.58
C LEU A 113 -2.65 13.15 1.34
N ALA A 114 -1.35 12.90 1.15
CA ALA A 114 -0.82 12.13 0.04
C ALA A 114 -1.44 10.73 0.01
N ASP A 115 -1.75 10.26 -1.19
CA ASP A 115 -2.36 8.95 -1.36
C ASP A 115 -1.34 7.85 -1.08
N GLN A 116 -1.78 6.76 -0.50
CA GLN A 116 -0.91 5.62 -0.25
C GLN A 116 -1.01 4.65 -1.43
N TYR A 117 0.06 4.52 -2.20
CA TYR A 117 0.16 3.58 -3.31
C TYR A 117 0.68 2.22 -2.81
N LEU A 118 -0.17 1.20 -2.94
CA LEU A 118 0.13 -0.17 -2.54
C LEU A 118 0.98 -0.84 -3.61
N CYS A 119 2.18 -1.22 -3.23
CA CYS A 119 3.22 -1.73 -4.11
C CYS A 119 3.52 -3.19 -3.78
N ASN A 120 3.52 -4.06 -4.79
CA ASN A 120 3.74 -5.51 -4.66
C ASN A 120 5.23 -5.85 -4.42
N PHE A 121 5.76 -5.46 -3.28
CA PHE A 121 7.13 -5.75 -2.85
C PHE A 121 7.24 -5.74 -1.31
N SER A 122 8.41 -6.07 -0.78
CA SER A 122 8.72 -5.99 0.65
C SER A 122 9.88 -5.03 0.88
N VAL A 123 9.68 -4.04 1.76
CA VAL A 123 10.73 -3.08 2.15
C VAL A 123 11.88 -3.79 2.85
N PHE A 124 11.59 -4.77 3.71
CA PHE A 124 12.60 -5.52 4.46
C PHE A 124 13.44 -6.45 3.58
N GLN A 125 12.84 -6.96 2.49
CA GLN A 125 13.54 -7.81 1.54
C GLN A 125 14.37 -6.98 0.54
N SER A 126 13.86 -5.84 0.08
CA SER A 126 14.43 -5.13 -1.07
C SER A 126 15.05 -3.77 -0.75
N LEU A 127 14.68 -3.12 0.37
CA LEU A 127 15.11 -1.77 0.76
C LEU A 127 15.61 -1.73 2.21
N LEU A 128 16.46 -2.69 2.60
CA LEU A 128 16.92 -2.79 3.99
C LEU A 128 17.66 -1.53 4.46
N ASP A 129 18.51 -0.93 3.62
CA ASP A 129 19.25 0.27 4.02
C ASP A 129 18.34 1.48 4.25
N HIS A 130 17.20 1.54 3.56
CA HIS A 130 16.19 2.58 3.83
C HIS A 130 15.65 2.42 5.24
N TRP A 131 15.26 1.19 5.60
CA TRP A 131 14.74 0.88 6.92
C TRP A 131 15.78 1.06 8.04
N ALA A 132 17.00 0.57 7.83
CA ALA A 132 18.04 0.54 8.85
C ALA A 132 18.75 1.90 9.05
N LEU A 133 18.96 2.65 7.96
CA LEU A 133 19.85 3.81 7.94
C LEU A 133 19.19 5.08 7.36
N GLY A 134 17.95 5.01 6.89
CA GLY A 134 17.30 6.13 6.21
C GLY A 134 17.90 6.43 4.84
N GLN A 135 18.53 5.45 4.20
CA GLN A 135 19.09 5.59 2.86
C GLN A 135 17.99 6.00 1.86
N LEU A 136 18.32 6.95 0.99
CA LEU A 136 17.42 7.41 -0.06
C LEU A 136 17.72 6.70 -1.37
N PHE A 137 16.66 6.28 -2.06
CA PHE A 137 16.71 5.70 -3.39
C PHE A 137 15.90 6.59 -4.34
N PRO A 138 16.40 6.88 -5.57
CA PRO A 138 15.57 7.52 -6.58
C PRO A 138 14.46 6.56 -7.00
N ILE A 139 13.22 7.04 -6.95
CA ILE A 139 12.03 6.27 -7.33
C ILE A 139 11.26 7.09 -8.35
N MET A 140 10.89 6.45 -9.46
CA MET A 140 10.08 7.08 -10.50
C MET A 140 9.24 6.05 -11.24
N PRO A 141 8.12 6.47 -11.85
CA PRO A 141 7.40 5.64 -12.81
C PRO A 141 8.31 5.19 -13.95
N ILE A 142 8.10 4.00 -14.50
CA ILE A 142 8.81 3.55 -15.72
C ILE A 142 8.05 3.87 -17.01
N SER A 143 6.89 4.53 -16.89
CA SER A 143 6.04 4.96 -18.01
C SER A 143 5.42 6.33 -17.72
N ARG A 144 4.88 7.00 -18.74
CA ARG A 144 4.20 8.31 -18.64
C ARG A 144 5.09 9.42 -18.08
N LEU A 145 6.39 9.38 -18.42
CA LEU A 145 7.40 10.33 -17.94
C LEU A 145 7.30 11.73 -18.57
N ASP A 146 6.57 11.83 -19.67
CA ASP A 146 6.22 13.05 -20.38
C ASP A 146 4.97 13.75 -19.81
N GLU A 147 4.26 13.09 -18.90
CA GLU A 147 3.07 13.62 -18.24
C GLU A 147 3.42 14.23 -16.88
N ARG A 148 2.86 15.41 -16.59
CA ARG A 148 3.05 16.04 -15.27
C ARG A 148 2.24 15.26 -14.21
N PRO A 149 2.85 14.87 -13.07
CA PRO A 149 2.12 14.24 -11.97
C PRO A 149 0.98 15.14 -11.47
N THR A 150 -0.17 14.55 -11.21
CA THR A 150 -1.37 15.26 -10.71
C THR A 150 -1.68 14.97 -9.25
N ARG A 151 -1.00 13.98 -8.64
CA ARG A 151 -1.21 13.54 -7.26
C ARG A 151 0.13 13.34 -6.57
N GLU A 152 0.18 13.77 -5.31
CA GLU A 152 1.24 13.39 -4.38
C GLU A 152 0.91 12.03 -3.77
N GLY A 153 1.93 11.20 -3.54
CA GLY A 153 1.70 9.88 -2.97
C GLY A 153 2.88 9.33 -2.19
N THR A 154 2.57 8.54 -1.18
CA THR A 154 3.51 7.73 -0.42
C THR A 154 3.42 6.29 -0.89
N LEU A 155 4.56 5.62 -1.05
CA LEU A 155 4.58 4.20 -1.39
C LEU A 155 4.49 3.38 -0.11
N VAL A 156 3.61 2.39 -0.12
CA VAL A 156 3.46 1.43 0.97
C VAL A 156 3.60 0.02 0.40
N ASP A 157 4.22 -0.87 1.16
CA ASP A 157 4.46 -2.25 0.75
C ASP A 157 3.28 -3.15 1.17
N ILE A 158 3.25 -4.40 0.69
CA ILE A 158 2.16 -5.35 0.98
C ILE A 158 2.17 -5.89 2.41
N THR A 159 3.08 -5.44 3.29
CA THR A 159 3.07 -5.92 4.67
C THR A 159 1.91 -5.35 5.49
N CYS A 160 1.20 -4.34 4.97
CA CYS A 160 -0.04 -3.83 5.51
C CYS A 160 -1.23 -4.16 4.60
N ASP A 161 -1.94 -5.24 4.93
CA ASP A 161 -3.16 -5.66 4.25
C ASP A 161 -4.19 -4.53 4.13
N SER A 162 -4.48 -4.11 2.90
CA SER A 162 -5.75 -3.46 2.55
C SER A 162 -5.96 -3.54 1.04
N ASP A 163 -7.08 -4.14 0.63
CA ASP A 163 -7.46 -4.34 -0.77
C ASP A 163 -7.65 -2.99 -1.49
N GLY A 164 -6.99 -2.83 -2.64
CA GLY A 164 -7.03 -1.65 -3.49
C GLY A 164 -7.40 -1.98 -4.94
N GLN A 165 -7.90 -0.96 -5.65
CA GLN A 165 -8.34 -1.04 -7.05
C GLN A 165 -7.17 -1.33 -8.01
N ILE A 166 -7.30 -2.41 -8.80
CA ILE A 166 -6.28 -2.86 -9.76
C ILE A 166 -6.20 -1.89 -10.94
N ASN A 167 -5.08 -1.19 -11.04
CA ASN A 167 -4.64 -0.54 -12.27
C ASN A 167 -3.15 -0.87 -12.44
N THR A 168 -2.78 -1.51 -13.55
CA THR A 168 -1.39 -1.86 -13.83
C THR A 168 -0.54 -0.58 -13.98
N TYR A 169 0.30 -0.32 -12.98
CA TYR A 169 1.23 0.82 -12.96
C TYR A 169 2.55 0.37 -12.33
N TYR A 170 3.69 0.73 -12.91
CA TYR A 170 5.00 0.25 -12.47
C TYR A 170 5.92 1.38 -12.03
N LEU A 171 6.63 1.15 -10.93
CA LEU A 171 7.66 2.01 -10.38
C LEU A 171 9.02 1.34 -10.49
N GLY A 172 10.04 2.11 -10.81
CA GLY A 172 11.44 1.72 -10.75
C GLY A 172 12.11 2.33 -9.53
N PHE A 173 12.73 1.50 -8.71
CA PHE A 173 13.64 1.90 -7.64
C PHE A 173 15.05 1.74 -8.18
N PHE A 174 15.78 2.84 -8.27
CA PHE A 174 17.11 2.89 -8.88
C PHE A 174 18.20 2.92 -7.82
N LEU A 175 19.43 2.64 -8.26
CA LEU A 175 20.63 2.60 -7.41
C LEU A 175 20.63 1.44 -6.41
N MET A 176 20.01 0.32 -6.80
CA MET A 176 19.78 -0.84 -5.93
C MET A 176 20.96 -1.81 -5.84
N GLY A 177 21.93 -1.71 -6.76
CA GLY A 177 22.95 -2.75 -6.97
C GLY A 177 24.05 -2.84 -5.90
N ALA A 178 23.93 -2.13 -4.77
CA ALA A 178 24.86 -2.20 -3.66
C ALA A 178 24.13 -2.63 -2.39
N TYR A 179 24.64 -3.66 -1.70
CA TYR A 179 24.16 -4.22 -0.42
C TYR A 179 22.77 -4.88 -0.42
N GLN A 180 21.79 -4.35 -1.16
CA GLN A 180 20.38 -4.74 -1.02
C GLN A 180 20.13 -6.24 -1.29
N ASP A 181 20.72 -6.79 -2.36
CA ASP A 181 20.45 -8.18 -2.81
C ASP A 181 20.90 -9.27 -1.82
N ILE A 182 21.87 -8.96 -0.95
CA ILE A 182 22.44 -9.93 0.00
C ILE A 182 21.86 -9.73 1.39
N MET A 183 21.49 -8.50 1.75
CA MET A 183 21.10 -8.17 3.12
C MET A 183 19.60 -8.33 3.39
N GLY A 184 18.76 -8.52 2.37
CA GLY A 184 17.32 -8.69 2.53
C GLY A 184 16.92 -9.78 3.54
N ASP A 185 15.90 -9.46 4.35
CA ASP A 185 15.33 -10.38 5.36
C ASP A 185 13.98 -10.94 4.92
N LEU A 186 13.67 -12.16 5.39
CA LEU A 186 12.43 -12.91 5.11
C LEU A 186 11.25 -12.42 5.97
N HIS A 187 11.06 -11.11 6.08
CA HIS A 187 9.94 -10.54 6.82
C HIS A 187 8.61 -10.98 6.19
N ASN A 188 7.68 -11.49 7.01
CA ASN A 188 6.43 -12.13 6.57
C ASN A 188 6.64 -13.29 5.57
N LEU A 189 7.82 -13.91 5.54
CA LEU A 189 8.18 -14.98 4.59
C LEU A 189 8.10 -14.55 3.12
N PHE A 190 8.19 -13.25 2.83
CA PHE A 190 8.46 -12.79 1.46
C PHE A 190 9.91 -13.12 1.12
N GLY A 191 10.09 -13.98 0.12
CA GLY A 191 11.41 -14.40 -0.30
C GLY A 191 12.02 -13.52 -1.39
N ARG A 192 13.05 -14.06 -2.05
CA ARG A 192 13.75 -13.36 -3.13
C ARG A 192 12.78 -12.99 -4.26
N VAL A 193 13.01 -11.84 -4.86
CA VAL A 193 12.27 -11.42 -6.05
C VAL A 193 12.83 -12.08 -7.31
N ASN A 194 12.03 -12.12 -8.38
CA ASN A 194 12.53 -12.51 -9.70
C ASN A 194 13.63 -11.53 -10.15
N GLU A 195 14.70 -12.05 -10.72
CA GLU A 195 15.83 -11.28 -11.25
C GLU A 195 16.04 -11.62 -12.72
N VAL A 196 16.34 -10.60 -13.52
CA VAL A 196 16.54 -10.73 -14.97
C VAL A 196 17.81 -9.98 -15.35
N HIS A 197 18.70 -10.65 -16.09
CA HIS A 197 19.91 -10.02 -16.61
C HIS A 197 19.68 -9.59 -18.06
N VAL A 198 19.71 -8.28 -18.27
CA VAL A 198 19.44 -7.66 -19.57
C VAL A 198 20.73 -7.12 -20.18
N PHE A 199 21.00 -7.50 -21.42
CA PHE A 199 22.16 -7.05 -22.18
C PHE A 199 21.72 -6.27 -23.41
N LEU A 200 22.35 -5.13 -23.66
CA LEU A 200 22.09 -4.33 -24.86
C LEU A 200 22.80 -4.95 -26.06
N ASP A 201 22.05 -5.17 -27.13
CA ASP A 201 22.56 -5.69 -28.39
C ASP A 201 21.89 -4.95 -29.56
N PRO A 202 22.63 -4.14 -30.33
CA PRO A 202 22.10 -3.44 -31.49
C PRO A 202 21.60 -4.36 -32.61
N ASP A 203 22.06 -5.62 -32.65
CA ASP A 203 21.66 -6.59 -33.67
C ASP A 203 20.29 -7.23 -33.34
N GLU A 204 19.84 -7.13 -32.09
CA GLU A 204 18.54 -7.60 -31.65
C GLU A 204 17.42 -6.60 -32.03
N PRO A 205 16.25 -7.05 -32.52
CA PRO A 205 15.17 -6.15 -32.93
C PRO A 205 14.68 -5.20 -31.83
N ALA A 206 14.76 -5.62 -30.56
CA ALA A 206 14.39 -4.82 -29.41
C ALA A 206 15.54 -3.92 -28.89
N GLY A 207 16.75 -4.07 -29.42
CA GLY A 207 17.97 -3.41 -28.96
C GLY A 207 18.58 -4.02 -27.69
N TYR A 208 18.02 -5.14 -27.21
CA TYR A 208 18.48 -5.88 -26.04
C TYR A 208 18.02 -7.34 -26.11
N TYR A 209 18.65 -8.19 -25.31
CA TYR A 209 18.19 -9.55 -25.03
C TYR A 209 18.28 -9.87 -23.54
N ILE A 210 17.57 -10.93 -23.13
CA ILE A 210 17.60 -11.46 -21.77
C ILE A 210 18.55 -12.67 -21.78
N GLU A 211 19.65 -12.58 -21.03
CA GLU A 211 20.63 -13.66 -20.90
C GLU A 211 20.16 -14.69 -19.86
N GLU A 212 19.71 -14.21 -18.70
CA GLU A 212 19.38 -15.06 -17.56
C GLU A 212 18.08 -14.57 -16.88
N ILE A 213 17.27 -15.53 -16.44
CA ILE A 213 16.10 -15.31 -15.59
C ILE A 213 16.29 -16.19 -14.36
N ILE A 214 16.36 -15.56 -13.20
CA ILE A 214 16.44 -16.22 -11.90
C ILE A 214 15.08 -16.07 -11.24
N GLU A 215 14.40 -17.20 -11.06
CA GLU A 215 13.10 -17.22 -10.39
C GLU A 215 13.24 -16.87 -8.90
N GLY A 216 12.33 -16.03 -8.43
CA GLY A 216 12.20 -15.69 -7.02
C GLY A 216 11.69 -16.85 -6.18
N SER A 217 11.60 -16.63 -4.87
CA SER A 217 11.24 -17.72 -3.95
C SER A 217 9.76 -18.07 -4.03
N THR A 218 9.49 -19.36 -4.04
CA THR A 218 8.14 -19.92 -3.83
C THR A 218 7.83 -20.08 -2.34
N ILE A 219 6.54 -20.16 -2.00
CA ILE A 219 6.09 -20.34 -0.62
C ILE A 219 6.75 -21.58 0.02
N VAL A 220 6.82 -22.70 -0.69
CA VAL A 220 7.44 -23.94 -0.19
C VAL A 220 8.94 -23.78 0.06
N GLN A 221 9.66 -23.03 -0.77
CA GLN A 221 11.09 -22.77 -0.55
C GLN A 221 11.31 -21.91 0.70
N THR A 222 10.48 -20.88 0.90
CA THR A 222 10.59 -20.07 2.12
C THR A 222 10.21 -20.87 3.36
N LEU A 223 9.14 -21.67 3.31
CA LEU A 223 8.74 -22.56 4.41
C LEU A 223 9.84 -23.59 4.75
N ALA A 224 10.53 -24.13 3.75
CA ALA A 224 11.66 -25.04 3.95
C ALA A 224 12.81 -24.39 4.72
N SER A 225 13.08 -23.10 4.49
CA SER A 225 14.12 -22.35 5.23
C SER A 225 13.82 -22.22 6.73
N VAL A 226 12.54 -22.23 7.11
CA VAL A 226 12.07 -22.25 8.50
C VAL A 226 11.69 -23.65 8.98
N GLN A 227 12.29 -24.68 8.36
CA GLN A 227 12.25 -26.09 8.77
C GLN A 227 10.91 -26.82 8.58
N TYR A 228 10.01 -26.30 7.74
CA TYR A 228 8.84 -27.05 7.31
C TYR A 228 9.16 -27.97 6.13
N ASP A 229 8.60 -29.18 6.15
CA ASP A 229 8.72 -30.15 5.05
C ASP A 229 7.46 -30.15 4.18
N GLU A 230 7.63 -30.08 2.86
CA GLU A 230 6.51 -30.04 1.89
C GLU A 230 5.62 -31.29 2.02
N ASN A 231 6.21 -32.47 2.15
CA ASN A 231 5.45 -33.72 2.17
C ASN A 231 4.65 -33.84 3.47
N GLU A 232 5.24 -33.40 4.59
CA GLU A 232 4.57 -33.32 5.88
C GLU A 232 3.38 -32.36 5.83
N LEU A 233 3.56 -31.16 5.28
CA LEU A 233 2.51 -30.15 5.11
C LEU A 233 1.33 -30.69 4.30
N LYS A 234 1.61 -31.31 3.14
CA LYS A 234 0.59 -31.94 2.30
C LYS A 234 -0.13 -33.06 3.03
N ARG A 235 0.60 -33.91 3.75
CA ARG A 235 0.01 -35.03 4.51
C ARG A 235 -0.94 -34.52 5.59
N GLN A 236 -0.53 -33.50 6.34
CA GLN A 236 -1.36 -32.90 7.40
C GLN A 236 -2.60 -32.21 6.85
N MET A 237 -2.48 -31.45 5.76
CA MET A 237 -3.63 -30.83 5.11
C MET A 237 -4.63 -31.88 4.60
N LYS A 238 -4.13 -32.92 3.92
CA LYS A 238 -4.97 -34.02 3.45
C LYS A 238 -5.71 -34.73 4.60
N ALA A 239 -5.05 -34.96 5.73
CA ALA A 239 -5.68 -35.57 6.90
C ALA A 239 -6.85 -34.73 7.44
N GLN A 240 -6.70 -33.40 7.48
CA GLN A 240 -7.77 -32.48 7.90
C GLN A 240 -8.95 -32.48 6.91
N ILE A 241 -8.65 -32.52 5.61
CA ILE A 241 -9.66 -32.60 4.55
C ILE A 241 -10.43 -33.94 4.61
N ASP A 242 -9.73 -35.05 4.80
CA ASP A 242 -10.34 -36.39 4.94
C ASP A 242 -11.28 -36.45 6.16
N ASP A 243 -10.92 -35.81 7.28
CA ASP A 243 -11.79 -35.68 8.45
C ASP A 243 -13.03 -34.82 8.16
N ALA A 244 -12.87 -33.69 7.45
CA ALA A 244 -13.97 -32.83 7.06
C ALA A 244 -14.98 -33.55 6.14
N ILE A 245 -14.50 -34.42 5.23
CA ILE A 245 -15.36 -35.28 4.40
C ILE A 245 -16.09 -36.30 5.28
N LYS A 246 -15.39 -37.01 6.17
CA LYS A 246 -15.98 -38.04 7.05
C LYS A 246 -17.04 -37.48 8.01
N SER A 247 -16.86 -36.23 8.44
CA SER A 247 -17.78 -35.51 9.33
C SER A 247 -18.89 -34.77 8.59
N ASP A 248 -19.04 -34.96 7.27
CA ASP A 248 -20.05 -34.33 6.41
C ASP A 248 -20.03 -32.79 6.46
N ARG A 249 -18.87 -32.19 6.75
CA ARG A 249 -18.65 -30.73 6.74
C ARG A 249 -18.29 -30.19 5.36
N MET A 250 -17.87 -31.05 4.44
CA MET A 250 -17.41 -30.68 3.10
C MET A 250 -17.64 -31.81 2.10
N LYS A 251 -18.07 -31.48 0.88
CA LYS A 251 -18.27 -32.47 -0.18
C LYS A 251 -16.91 -32.95 -0.73
N PRO A 252 -16.75 -34.22 -1.12
CA PRO A 252 -15.51 -34.74 -1.67
C PRO A 252 -14.95 -33.95 -2.87
N SER A 253 -15.82 -33.47 -3.76
CA SER A 253 -15.39 -32.67 -4.93
C SER A 253 -14.81 -31.32 -4.55
N GLU A 254 -15.37 -30.66 -3.53
CA GLU A 254 -14.88 -29.36 -3.02
C GLU A 254 -13.58 -29.55 -2.24
N ALA A 255 -13.50 -30.63 -1.46
CA ALA A 255 -12.32 -31.04 -0.71
C ALA A 255 -11.11 -31.31 -1.60
N MET A 256 -11.28 -32.06 -2.70
CA MET A 256 -10.18 -32.30 -3.64
C MET A 256 -9.72 -31.01 -4.32
N ARG A 257 -10.66 -30.13 -4.69
CA ARG A 257 -10.30 -28.81 -5.25
C ARG A 257 -9.49 -27.99 -4.26
N LEU A 258 -9.89 -27.96 -2.98
CA LEU A 258 -9.14 -27.25 -1.94
C LEU A 258 -7.73 -27.81 -1.74
N LEU A 259 -7.58 -29.15 -1.78
CA LEU A 259 -6.28 -29.79 -1.67
C LEU A 259 -5.38 -29.44 -2.87
N ASP A 260 -5.92 -29.48 -4.09
CA ASP A 260 -5.20 -29.08 -5.30
C ASP A 260 -4.80 -27.59 -5.25
N ASP A 261 -5.69 -26.73 -4.77
CA ASP A 261 -5.44 -25.30 -4.56
C ASP A 261 -4.32 -25.08 -3.54
N TYR A 262 -4.33 -25.82 -2.43
CA TYR A 262 -3.28 -25.78 -1.42
C TYR A 262 -1.91 -26.21 -1.97
N GLU A 263 -1.84 -27.33 -2.69
CA GLU A 263 -0.60 -27.82 -3.27
C GLU A 263 -0.05 -26.88 -4.34
N ARG A 264 -0.93 -26.28 -5.15
CA ARG A 264 -0.55 -25.24 -6.11
C ARG A 264 -0.07 -23.98 -5.40
N GLY A 265 -0.74 -23.57 -4.32
CA GLY A 265 -0.36 -22.42 -3.50
C GLY A 265 1.04 -22.56 -2.91
N LEU A 266 1.41 -23.76 -2.42
CA LEU A 266 2.77 -24.00 -1.92
C LEU A 266 3.85 -23.74 -2.98
N LYS A 267 3.55 -23.98 -4.25
CA LYS A 267 4.48 -23.74 -5.37
C LYS A 267 4.38 -22.34 -5.96
N ALA A 268 3.44 -21.53 -5.50
CA ALA A 268 3.28 -20.18 -5.97
C ALA A 268 4.43 -19.29 -5.46
N TYR A 269 4.68 -18.21 -6.21
CA TYR A 269 5.59 -17.14 -5.84
C TYR A 269 5.14 -16.48 -4.53
N THR A 270 6.06 -15.99 -3.71
CA THR A 270 5.70 -15.43 -2.41
C THR A 270 4.94 -14.10 -2.48
N TYR A 271 5.00 -13.40 -3.60
CA TYR A 271 4.34 -12.10 -3.80
C TYR A 271 2.95 -12.27 -4.43
N LEU A 272 2.14 -11.22 -4.37
CA LEU A 272 0.76 -11.27 -4.83
C LEU A 272 0.70 -11.44 -6.36
N SER A 273 -0.32 -12.18 -6.81
CA SER A 273 -0.70 -12.32 -8.21
C SER A 273 -2.13 -11.81 -8.38
N PHE A 274 -2.36 -10.94 -9.36
CA PHE A 274 -3.64 -10.29 -9.62
C PHE A 274 -4.21 -10.70 -10.98
#